data_AF-A0A3D4ADH8-F1
#
_entry.id   AF-A0A3D4ADH8-F1
#
_cell.length_a   1.000
_cell.length_b   1.000
_cell.length_c   1.000
_cell.angle_alpha   90.00
_cell.angle_beta   90.00
_cell.angle_gamma   90.00
#
_symmetry.space_group_name_H-M   'P 1'
#
loop_
_entity.id
_entity.type
_entity.pdbx_description
1 polymer ?
#
loop_
_entity_poly.entity_id
_entity_poly.type
_entity_poly.pdbx_seq_one_letter_code
_entity_poly.pdbx_strand_id
1 'polypeptide(L)'
;MQLIDGVYNQSPGLNFSLGNFLGASELDIQKVDLVVGASGSYFGPNAFNGVINMQTQSPFQFPGLSASVKVGERSMAETAVRWAEVFKNKKGEDKFAYKFNMFYMRAHDWEATNYSPTSQSPTNESNAGGYDAVNRYGYEDVSQFFYTAPSGVPFVGRGYYLRDGYNEKDLVDYNTRNTKLSGSVHYKLTKDIEAIYASNFSTGTTVYQGDNRFSLKDVKLYQNRIEVRKENKFFVRAYVTNEDAGNTYDAYNTAIVMQNKAKTDEAWGKDYNNGLSSNLDPYLQGWLPRNLNSGLMLSGIPGVNNQRLNYIENYWRTTLNDSLFYFHGLARQKASGQPSSSGGNHARFVPGTYEFDTAFQNTKSTYNTQGGSRIYDMSALYHIAAVNCEAYCQFFM
;
A
#
# COMPACT_ATOMS: atom_id res chain seq x y z
N MET A 1 16.65 -9.15 1.36
CA MET A 1 17.43 -7.88 1.27
C MET A 1 17.74 -7.58 -0.20
N GLN A 2 17.83 -6.29 -0.58
CA GLN A 2 18.22 -5.88 -1.93
C GLN A 2 19.39 -4.89 -1.88
N LEU A 3 20.38 -5.11 -2.75
CA LEU A 3 21.59 -4.31 -2.87
C LEU A 3 21.77 -3.84 -4.31
N ILE A 4 22.23 -2.59 -4.48
CA ILE A 4 22.69 -2.06 -5.77
C ILE A 4 24.10 -1.57 -5.57
N ASP A 5 25.04 -2.23 -6.24
CA ASP A 5 26.48 -2.07 -6.04
C ASP A 5 26.84 -2.03 -4.53
N GLY A 6 26.21 -2.93 -3.77
CA GLY A 6 26.36 -3.10 -2.33
C GLY A 6 25.92 -1.92 -1.45
N VAL A 7 25.02 -1.06 -1.95
CA VAL A 7 24.21 -0.10 -1.17
C VAL A 7 22.82 -0.68 -0.95
N TYR A 8 22.26 -0.54 0.26
CA TYR A 8 20.88 -0.99 0.53
C TYR A 8 19.85 -0.22 -0.31
N ASN A 9 18.99 -0.97 -0.99
CA ASN A 9 17.88 -0.45 -1.79
C ASN A 9 16.53 -0.65 -1.05
N GLN A 10 16.48 -0.16 0.18
CA GLN A 10 15.28 -0.14 1.02
C GLN A 10 15.05 1.28 1.50
N SER A 11 13.79 1.68 1.52
CA SER A 11 13.33 2.95 2.09
C SER A 11 13.63 2.97 3.60
N PRO A 12 14.46 3.91 4.11
CA PRO A 12 14.71 4.03 5.54
C PRO A 12 13.45 4.31 6.37
N GLY A 13 12.51 5.09 5.84
CA GLY A 13 11.35 5.57 6.60
C GLY A 13 10.13 4.66 6.51
N LEU A 14 9.84 4.13 5.32
CA LEU A 14 8.71 3.23 5.10
C LEU A 14 9.08 1.77 5.43
N ASN A 15 10.38 1.47 5.58
CA ASN A 15 10.92 0.17 5.99
C ASN A 15 10.48 -1.01 5.11
N PHE A 16 10.11 -0.76 3.85
CA PHE A 16 9.92 -1.81 2.84
C PHE A 16 10.75 -1.52 1.59
N SER A 17 11.11 -2.57 0.85
CA SER A 17 11.83 -2.40 -0.40
C SER A 17 10.84 -2.05 -1.49
N LEU A 18 10.98 -0.85 -2.06
CA LEU A 18 10.28 -0.43 -3.27
C LEU A 18 10.78 -1.15 -4.53
N GLY A 19 11.61 -2.19 -4.37
CA GLY A 19 12.17 -2.96 -5.46
C GLY A 19 12.98 -2.09 -6.42
N ASN A 20 12.92 -2.43 -7.70
CA ASN A 20 13.54 -1.60 -8.72
C ASN A 20 12.75 -0.31 -9.02
N PHE A 21 11.70 0.05 -8.27
CA PHE A 21 11.06 1.36 -8.44
C PHE A 21 12.04 2.49 -8.10
N LEU A 22 12.81 2.34 -7.01
CA LEU A 22 13.84 3.30 -6.60
C LEU A 22 15.28 2.88 -7.00
N GLY A 23 15.42 1.74 -7.68
CA GLY A 23 16.72 1.15 -8.02
C GLY A 23 17.37 1.72 -9.28
N ALA A 24 18.18 0.90 -9.96
CA ALA A 24 18.90 1.30 -11.16
C ALA A 24 18.05 1.18 -12.44
N SER A 25 18.49 1.84 -13.51
CA SER A 25 17.94 1.61 -14.85
C SER A 25 18.39 0.24 -15.36
N GLU A 26 17.48 -0.49 -16.00
CA GLU A 26 17.82 -1.77 -16.65
C GLU A 26 18.97 -1.63 -17.65
N LEU A 27 19.04 -0.49 -18.35
CA LEU A 27 20.10 -0.17 -19.31
C LEU A 27 21.50 -0.09 -18.67
N ASP A 28 21.59 0.17 -17.37
CA ASP A 28 22.84 0.24 -16.61
C ASP A 28 23.08 -0.99 -15.73
N ILE A 29 22.21 -2.02 -15.78
CA ILE A 29 22.46 -3.29 -15.06
C ILE A 29 23.46 -4.14 -15.85
N GLN A 30 24.46 -4.67 -15.15
CA GLN A 30 25.40 -5.66 -15.67
C GLN A 30 24.98 -7.08 -15.29
N LYS A 31 24.62 -7.30 -14.02
CA LYS A 31 24.18 -8.61 -13.52
C LYS A 31 23.28 -8.46 -12.30
N VAL A 32 22.50 -9.51 -12.02
CA VAL A 32 21.67 -9.67 -10.82
C VAL A 32 21.95 -11.05 -10.23
N ASP A 33 22.54 -11.07 -9.04
CA ASP A 33 22.81 -12.30 -8.30
C ASP A 33 21.71 -12.53 -7.26
N LEU A 34 21.08 -13.70 -7.27
CA LEU A 34 20.09 -14.13 -6.29
C LEU A 34 20.72 -15.17 -5.35
N VAL A 35 20.83 -14.82 -4.07
CA VAL A 35 21.32 -15.73 -3.02
C VAL A 35 20.14 -16.12 -2.14
N VAL A 36 19.77 -17.40 -2.19
CA VAL A 36 18.66 -17.96 -1.43
C VAL A 36 19.15 -18.42 -0.05
N GLY A 37 18.44 -18.02 1.00
CA GLY A 37 18.75 -18.39 2.38
C GLY A 37 19.65 -17.41 3.13
N ALA A 38 19.93 -17.74 4.39
CA ALA A 38 20.67 -16.86 5.28
C ALA A 38 22.12 -16.67 4.80
N SER A 39 22.47 -15.42 4.50
CA SER A 39 23.78 -15.04 3.96
C SER A 39 24.34 -13.81 4.67
N GLY A 40 24.04 -13.67 5.97
CA GLY A 40 24.44 -12.53 6.82
C GLY A 40 25.95 -12.30 6.90
N SER A 41 26.75 -13.37 6.85
CA SER A 41 28.21 -13.26 6.79
C SER A 41 28.73 -12.61 5.51
N TYR A 42 27.95 -12.67 4.42
CA TYR A 42 28.33 -12.17 3.10
C TYR A 42 27.79 -10.76 2.83
N PHE A 43 26.54 -10.50 3.22
CA PHE A 43 25.82 -9.28 2.83
C PHE A 43 25.43 -8.38 4.00
N GLY A 44 25.79 -8.76 5.24
CA GLY A 44 25.53 -7.97 6.44
C GLY A 44 24.20 -8.28 7.13
N PRO A 45 23.88 -7.52 8.19
CA PRO A 45 22.65 -7.72 8.96
C PRO A 45 21.42 -7.54 8.05
N ASN A 46 20.38 -8.36 8.25
CA ASN A 46 19.13 -8.47 7.46
C ASN A 46 19.15 -9.41 6.23
N ALA A 47 20.25 -10.12 5.96
CA ALA A 47 20.33 -11.12 4.88
C ALA A 47 19.80 -12.51 5.28
N PHE A 48 18.92 -12.61 6.28
CA PHE A 48 18.37 -13.89 6.77
C PHE A 48 17.38 -14.53 5.80
N ASN A 49 16.66 -13.70 5.03
CA ASN A 49 15.65 -14.14 4.05
C ASN A 49 16.20 -14.22 2.61
N GLY A 50 17.53 -14.16 2.43
CA GLY A 50 18.16 -14.10 1.11
C GLY A 50 18.44 -12.67 0.62
N VAL A 51 19.21 -12.59 -0.48
CA VAL A 51 19.76 -11.35 -1.03
C VAL A 51 19.60 -11.31 -2.54
N ILE A 52 19.14 -10.17 -3.05
CA ILE A 52 19.26 -9.80 -4.45
C ILE A 52 20.36 -8.75 -4.55
N ASN A 53 21.45 -9.07 -5.22
CA ASN A 53 22.58 -8.16 -5.43
C ASN A 53 22.64 -7.75 -6.91
N MET A 54 22.37 -6.49 -7.19
CA MET A 54 22.44 -5.91 -8.53
C MET A 54 23.77 -5.17 -8.69
N GLN A 55 24.46 -5.41 -9.79
CA GLN A 55 25.68 -4.68 -10.16
C GLN A 55 25.43 -3.84 -11.41
N THR A 56 25.83 -2.57 -11.36
CA THR A 56 25.73 -1.66 -12.49
C THR A 56 26.96 -1.72 -13.39
N GLN A 57 26.80 -1.37 -14.67
CA GLN A 57 27.87 -1.43 -15.67
C GLN A 57 28.99 -0.46 -15.34
N SER A 58 30.22 -0.96 -15.23
CA SER A 58 31.42 -0.13 -15.08
C SER A 58 31.67 0.71 -16.34
N PRO A 59 31.97 2.03 -16.22
CA PRO A 59 32.29 2.85 -17.38
C PRO A 59 33.61 2.45 -18.06
N PHE A 60 34.54 1.79 -17.34
CA PHE A 60 35.77 1.25 -17.93
C PHE A 60 35.54 0.04 -18.82
N GLN A 61 34.50 -0.75 -18.55
CA GLN A 61 34.16 -1.95 -19.34
C GLN A 61 33.14 -1.64 -20.44
N PHE A 62 32.20 -0.72 -20.16
CA PHE A 62 31.12 -0.34 -21.05
C PHE A 62 31.12 1.18 -21.31
N PRO A 63 32.12 1.72 -22.03
CA PRO A 63 32.11 3.11 -22.47
C PRO A 63 31.12 3.32 -23.61
N GLY A 64 30.73 4.58 -23.85
CA GLY A 64 29.86 4.99 -24.97
C GLY A 64 28.46 5.41 -24.54
N LEU A 65 27.64 5.72 -25.54
CA LEU A 65 26.24 6.10 -25.39
C LEU A 65 25.35 4.90 -25.73
N SER A 66 24.42 4.59 -24.84
CA SER A 66 23.35 3.62 -25.04
C SER A 66 22.01 4.31 -24.78
N ALA A 67 20.98 3.94 -25.54
CA ALA A 67 19.63 4.41 -25.31
C ALA A 67 18.62 3.30 -25.58
N SER A 68 17.50 3.32 -24.88
CA SER A 68 16.39 2.39 -25.10
C SER A 68 15.05 3.11 -24.99
N VAL A 69 14.08 2.61 -25.75
CA VAL A 69 12.67 3.00 -25.66
C VAL A 69 11.85 1.71 -25.63
N LYS A 70 10.95 1.58 -24.67
CA LYS A 70 9.98 0.49 -24.59
C LYS A 70 8.57 1.07 -24.53
N VAL A 71 7.64 0.39 -25.19
CA VAL A 71 6.21 0.74 -25.17
C VAL A 71 5.41 -0.53 -24.93
N GLY A 72 4.25 -0.38 -24.28
CA GLY A 72 3.39 -1.50 -23.96
C GLY A 72 1.94 -1.09 -23.79
N GLU A 73 1.10 -2.06 -23.46
CA GLU A 73 -0.29 -1.82 -23.11
C GLU A 73 -0.43 -0.94 -21.86
N ARG A 74 -1.67 -0.52 -21.57
CA ARG A 74 -2.00 0.37 -20.45
C ARG A 74 -1.18 1.66 -20.47
N SER A 75 -1.00 2.23 -21.67
CA SER A 75 -0.25 3.48 -21.88
C SER A 75 1.19 3.45 -21.35
N MET A 76 1.81 2.27 -21.29
CA MET A 76 3.18 2.11 -20.80
C MET A 76 4.18 2.64 -21.82
N ALA A 77 5.05 3.53 -21.36
CA ALA A 77 6.20 4.02 -22.13
C ALA A 77 7.38 4.21 -21.19
N GLU A 78 8.53 3.70 -21.59
CA GLU A 78 9.79 3.77 -20.87
C GLU A 78 10.88 4.28 -21.82
N THR A 79 11.72 5.18 -21.33
CA THR A 79 12.88 5.71 -22.06
C THR A 79 14.07 5.73 -21.13
N ALA A 80 15.21 5.22 -21.60
CA ALA A 80 16.45 5.29 -20.84
C ALA A 80 17.62 5.71 -21.74
N VAL A 81 18.56 6.45 -21.14
CA VAL A 81 19.81 6.88 -21.77
C VAL A 81 20.93 6.67 -20.78
N ARG A 82 22.02 6.06 -21.23
CA ARG A 82 23.25 5.87 -20.48
C ARG A 82 24.42 6.40 -21.30
N TRP A 83 25.25 7.22 -20.71
CA TRP A 83 26.48 7.71 -21.33
C TRP A 83 27.66 7.49 -20.40
N ALA A 84 28.72 6.87 -20.91
CA ALA A 84 29.96 6.65 -20.18
C ALA A 84 31.17 7.04 -21.02
N GLU A 85 32.19 7.60 -20.39
CA GLU A 85 33.44 8.00 -21.06
C GLU A 85 34.65 7.65 -20.20
N VAL A 86 35.76 7.31 -20.86
CA VAL A 86 37.01 6.89 -20.24
C VAL A 86 38.14 7.77 -20.73
N PHE A 87 38.92 8.30 -19.79
CA PHE A 87 40.05 9.16 -20.02
C PHE A 87 41.34 8.43 -19.62
N LYS A 88 42.28 8.43 -20.57
CA LYS A 88 43.60 7.82 -20.43
C LYS A 88 44.64 8.85 -20.01
N ASN A 89 45.66 8.39 -19.28
CA ASN A 89 46.84 9.21 -18.99
C ASN A 89 47.78 9.31 -20.20
N LYS A 90 48.87 10.08 -20.06
CA LYS A 90 49.92 10.22 -21.09
C LYS A 90 50.59 8.89 -21.49
N LYS A 91 50.47 7.84 -20.67
CA LYS A 91 51.00 6.49 -20.94
C LYS A 91 49.98 5.58 -21.63
N GLY A 92 48.79 6.09 -21.95
CA GLY A 92 47.70 5.32 -22.57
C GLY A 92 46.93 4.42 -21.60
N GLU A 93 47.14 4.55 -20.29
CA GLU A 93 46.44 3.77 -19.27
C GLU A 93 45.15 4.48 -18.85
N ASP A 94 44.05 3.74 -18.74
CA ASP A 94 42.78 4.27 -18.20
C ASP A 94 42.99 4.79 -16.78
N LYS A 95 42.58 6.03 -16.52
CA LYS A 95 42.75 6.66 -15.21
C LYS A 95 41.49 7.24 -14.62
N PHE A 96 40.69 7.90 -15.44
CA PHE A 96 39.46 8.52 -14.99
C PHE A 96 38.32 8.07 -15.90
N ALA A 97 37.15 7.84 -15.35
CA ALA A 97 35.95 7.56 -16.12
C ALA A 97 34.73 8.13 -15.41
N TYR A 98 33.71 8.47 -16.18
CA TYR A 98 32.41 8.83 -15.61
C TYR A 98 31.31 8.07 -16.35
N LYS A 99 30.18 7.90 -15.68
CA LYS A 99 28.91 7.55 -16.31
C LYS A 99 27.77 8.39 -15.79
N PHE A 100 26.81 8.61 -16.65
CA PHE A 100 25.52 9.21 -16.37
C PHE A 100 24.42 8.32 -16.94
N ASN A 101 23.31 8.19 -16.22
CA ASN A 101 22.17 7.42 -16.67
C ASN A 101 20.87 8.12 -16.25
N MET A 102 19.92 8.14 -17.18
CA MET A 102 18.60 8.73 -17.03
C MET A 102 17.57 7.70 -17.47
N PHE A 103 16.53 7.53 -16.66
CA PHE A 103 15.42 6.63 -16.91
C PHE A 103 14.11 7.36 -16.60
N TYR A 104 13.13 7.20 -17.46
CA TYR A 104 11.78 7.68 -17.26
C TYR A 104 10.78 6.63 -17.71
N MET A 105 9.78 6.35 -16.88
CA MET A 105 8.67 5.46 -17.18
C MET A 105 7.36 6.11 -16.79
N ARG A 106 6.34 5.92 -17.63
CA ARG A 106 4.94 6.14 -17.31
C ARG A 106 4.12 4.91 -17.66
N ALA A 107 3.07 4.62 -16.91
CA ALA A 107 2.12 3.56 -17.19
C ALA A 107 0.80 3.83 -16.46
N HIS A 108 -0.26 3.12 -16.84
CA HIS A 108 -1.49 3.02 -16.08
C HIS A 108 -1.56 1.63 -15.43
N ASP A 109 -1.44 1.57 -14.11
CA ASP A 109 -1.34 0.32 -13.35
C ASP A 109 -2.68 -0.44 -13.31
N TRP A 110 -2.65 -1.71 -12.91
CA TRP A 110 -3.83 -2.59 -12.79
C TRP A 110 -4.78 -2.10 -11.71
N GLU A 111 -5.96 -1.64 -12.14
CA GLU A 111 -7.02 -1.23 -11.22
C GLU A 111 -7.55 -2.44 -10.45
N ALA A 112 -7.68 -2.27 -9.13
CA ALA A 112 -8.18 -3.31 -8.27
C ALA A 112 -9.71 -3.21 -8.17
N THR A 113 -10.39 -4.14 -8.83
CA THR A 113 -11.86 -4.17 -8.95
C THR A 113 -12.47 -5.46 -8.41
N ASN A 114 -11.80 -6.14 -7.48
CA ASN A 114 -12.33 -7.32 -6.81
C ASN A 114 -13.22 -6.88 -5.64
N TYR A 115 -14.52 -7.18 -5.74
CA TYR A 115 -15.50 -6.89 -4.70
C TYR A 115 -16.11 -8.16 -4.10
N SER A 116 -15.44 -9.30 -4.23
CA SER A 116 -15.74 -10.49 -3.43
C SER A 116 -15.42 -10.26 -1.95
N PRO A 117 -16.06 -11.01 -1.04
CA PRO A 117 -15.83 -10.88 0.39
C PRO A 117 -14.40 -11.29 0.74
N THR A 118 -13.82 -10.59 1.72
CA THR A 118 -12.53 -10.97 2.31
C THR A 118 -12.68 -12.28 3.08
N SER A 119 -11.57 -12.98 3.32
CA SER A 119 -11.57 -14.19 4.16
C SER A 119 -11.92 -13.90 5.63
N GLN A 120 -11.82 -12.64 6.06
CA GLN A 120 -12.14 -12.17 7.40
C GLN A 120 -13.57 -11.63 7.51
N SER A 121 -14.28 -11.49 6.38
CA SER A 121 -15.64 -10.97 6.39
C SER A 121 -16.56 -11.91 7.17
N PRO A 122 -17.36 -11.40 8.13
CA PRO A 122 -18.32 -12.23 8.87
C PRO A 122 -19.50 -12.68 8.00
N THR A 123 -19.65 -12.07 6.81
CA THR A 123 -20.78 -12.29 5.90
C THR A 123 -20.33 -12.25 4.44
N ASN A 124 -21.19 -12.72 3.53
CA ASN A 124 -20.95 -12.68 2.09
C ASN A 124 -21.96 -11.75 1.38
N GLU A 125 -21.91 -11.73 0.05
CA GLU A 125 -22.74 -10.86 -0.80
C GLU A 125 -24.25 -11.08 -0.63
N SER A 126 -24.67 -12.25 -0.14
CA SER A 126 -26.09 -12.54 0.14
C SER A 126 -26.60 -11.89 1.43
N ASN A 127 -25.73 -11.35 2.28
CA ASN A 127 -26.14 -10.67 3.48
C ASN A 127 -26.68 -9.27 3.17
N ALA A 128 -27.98 -9.09 3.38
CA ALA A 128 -28.65 -7.81 3.17
C ALA A 128 -28.06 -6.66 4.00
N GLY A 129 -27.37 -6.94 5.11
CA GLY A 129 -26.67 -5.94 5.93
C GLY A 129 -25.28 -5.53 5.41
N GLY A 130 -24.80 -6.12 4.31
CA GLY A 130 -23.50 -5.82 3.70
C GLY A 130 -22.44 -6.87 4.02
N TYR A 131 -21.24 -6.65 3.51
CA TYR A 131 -20.08 -7.51 3.69
C TYR A 131 -18.81 -6.68 3.48
N ASP A 132 -17.69 -7.23 3.93
CA ASP A 132 -16.37 -6.63 3.81
C ASP A 132 -15.71 -7.13 2.52
N ALA A 133 -15.35 -6.24 1.61
CA ALA A 133 -14.98 -6.55 0.24
C ALA A 133 -13.51 -6.21 -0.05
N VAL A 134 -12.82 -7.03 -0.85
CA VAL A 134 -11.36 -6.93 -1.07
C VAL A 134 -10.87 -5.52 -1.47
N ASN A 135 -11.53 -4.85 -2.41
CA ASN A 135 -11.14 -3.50 -2.87
C ASN A 135 -12.14 -2.40 -2.47
N ARG A 136 -12.77 -2.54 -1.29
CA ARG A 136 -13.60 -1.49 -0.70
C ARG A 136 -13.26 -1.32 0.77
N TYR A 137 -12.80 -0.14 1.16
CA TYR A 137 -12.19 0.12 2.47
C TYR A 137 -13.14 0.88 3.40
N GLY A 138 -13.02 0.64 4.71
CA GLY A 138 -13.82 1.32 5.74
C GLY A 138 -14.85 0.42 6.42
N TYR A 139 -14.60 -0.88 6.47
CA TYR A 139 -15.43 -1.92 7.07
C TYR A 139 -14.84 -2.53 8.35
N GLU A 140 -13.57 -2.27 8.67
CA GLU A 140 -12.76 -3.21 9.45
C GLU A 140 -12.53 -2.81 10.93
N ASP A 141 -12.86 -1.58 11.35
CA ASP A 141 -12.85 -1.19 12.78
C ASP A 141 -14.17 -1.58 13.50
N VAL A 142 -14.63 -2.80 13.25
CA VAL A 142 -15.96 -3.34 13.63
C VAL A 142 -15.98 -3.94 15.04
N SER A 143 -15.20 -3.40 15.98
CA SER A 143 -14.88 -4.15 17.21
C SER A 143 -16.04 -4.34 18.20
N GLN A 144 -17.09 -3.51 18.27
CA GLN A 144 -18.11 -3.71 19.33
C GLN A 144 -19.58 -3.37 18.99
N PHE A 145 -19.87 -2.62 17.92
CA PHE A 145 -21.23 -2.05 17.71
C PHE A 145 -22.02 -2.66 16.54
N PHE A 146 -21.37 -3.45 15.68
CA PHE A 146 -21.99 -4.11 14.52
C PHE A 146 -22.50 -5.53 14.82
N TYR A 147 -22.36 -5.97 16.08
CA TYR A 147 -22.93 -7.22 16.57
C TYR A 147 -24.36 -6.98 17.04
N THR A 148 -25.34 -7.32 16.22
CA THR A 148 -26.70 -7.51 16.74
C THR A 148 -26.92 -8.88 17.37
N ALA A 149 -25.96 -9.81 17.34
CA ALA A 149 -26.13 -11.12 17.96
C ALA A 149 -24.89 -11.55 18.76
N PRO A 150 -25.00 -11.73 20.08
CA PRO A 150 -24.21 -12.75 20.77
C PRO A 150 -24.44 -14.09 20.06
N SER A 151 -23.38 -14.87 19.90
CA SER A 151 -23.42 -16.23 19.37
C SER A 151 -24.62 -17.02 19.95
N GLY A 152 -25.58 -17.39 19.09
CA GLY A 152 -26.72 -18.24 19.44
C GLY A 152 -28.09 -17.55 19.59
N VAL A 153 -28.23 -16.26 19.28
CA VAL A 153 -29.52 -15.53 19.39
C VAL A 153 -30.05 -15.14 18.00
N PRO A 154 -31.15 -15.75 17.49
CA PRO A 154 -31.68 -15.43 16.17
C PRO A 154 -32.44 -14.10 16.18
N PHE A 155 -31.87 -13.04 15.64
CA PHE A 155 -32.59 -11.78 15.36
C PHE A 155 -33.10 -11.79 13.93
N VAL A 156 -34.40 -12.04 13.79
CA VAL A 156 -35.05 -12.20 12.48
C VAL A 156 -34.75 -11.00 11.58
N GLY A 157 -34.09 -11.24 10.45
CA GLY A 157 -33.82 -10.24 9.42
C GLY A 157 -32.83 -9.13 9.80
N ARG A 158 -32.06 -9.26 10.90
CA ARG A 158 -31.08 -8.22 11.31
C ARG A 158 -29.63 -8.59 11.01
N GLY A 159 -29.23 -9.85 11.23
CA GLY A 159 -27.92 -10.38 10.86
C GLY A 159 -26.72 -9.54 11.34
N TYR A 160 -25.61 -9.61 10.59
CA TYR A 160 -24.55 -8.62 10.68
C TYR A 160 -24.86 -7.47 9.74
N TYR A 161 -24.45 -6.26 10.12
CA TYR A 161 -24.49 -5.13 9.23
C TYR A 161 -23.15 -4.41 9.22
N LEU A 162 -22.80 -3.85 8.07
CA LEU A 162 -21.51 -3.25 7.81
C LEU A 162 -21.72 -1.87 7.17
N ARG A 163 -20.92 -0.89 7.61
CA ARG A 163 -20.98 0.49 7.12
C ARG A 163 -20.37 0.61 5.73
N ASP A 164 -21.06 1.26 4.79
CA ASP A 164 -20.57 1.39 3.41
C ASP A 164 -19.19 2.07 3.33
N GLY A 165 -18.19 1.29 2.88
CA GLY A 165 -16.84 1.73 2.57
C GLY A 165 -16.74 2.53 1.28
N TYR A 166 -15.51 2.86 0.88
CA TYR A 166 -15.16 3.51 -0.37
C TYR A 166 -14.39 2.54 -1.27
N ASN A 167 -14.68 2.51 -2.57
CA ASN A 167 -13.93 1.62 -3.46
C ASN A 167 -12.51 2.16 -3.65
N GLU A 168 -11.53 1.28 -3.78
CA GLU A 168 -10.12 1.65 -3.93
C GLU A 168 -9.90 2.61 -5.11
N LYS A 169 -10.57 2.38 -6.24
CA LYS A 169 -10.52 3.24 -7.44
C LYS A 169 -10.95 4.69 -7.18
N ASP A 170 -11.74 4.94 -6.14
CA ASP A 170 -12.19 6.28 -5.77
C ASP A 170 -11.16 6.98 -4.85
N LEU A 171 -10.23 6.22 -4.28
CA LEU A 171 -9.26 6.66 -3.28
C LEU A 171 -7.81 6.60 -3.75
N VAL A 172 -7.53 6.06 -4.94
CA VAL A 172 -6.18 5.83 -5.46
C VAL A 172 -6.08 6.25 -6.91
N ASP A 173 -4.92 6.80 -7.29
CA ASP A 173 -4.58 7.10 -8.68
C ASP A 173 -3.64 6.02 -9.23
N TYR A 174 -4.10 5.28 -10.23
CA TYR A 174 -3.30 4.22 -10.89
C TYR A 174 -2.36 4.76 -11.98
N ASN A 175 -2.24 6.07 -12.16
CA ASN A 175 -1.22 6.63 -13.05
C ASN A 175 0.17 6.51 -12.40
N THR A 176 0.97 5.60 -12.92
CA THR A 176 2.33 5.35 -12.44
C THR A 176 3.33 6.18 -13.21
N ARG A 177 4.26 6.81 -12.49
CA ARG A 177 5.41 7.55 -13.03
C ARG A 177 6.64 7.23 -12.22
N ASN A 178 7.77 7.03 -12.91
CA ASN A 178 9.04 6.74 -12.28
C ASN A 178 10.17 7.41 -13.05
N THR A 179 10.98 8.20 -12.37
CA THR A 179 12.18 8.85 -12.89
C THR A 179 13.36 8.41 -12.06
N LYS A 180 14.44 7.96 -12.72
CA LYS A 180 15.71 7.65 -12.06
C LYS A 180 16.84 8.36 -12.77
N LEU A 181 17.69 9.02 -12.00
CA LEU A 181 18.91 9.66 -12.45
C LEU A 181 20.06 9.06 -11.65
N SER A 182 21.11 8.63 -12.33
CA SER A 182 22.33 8.17 -11.67
C SER A 182 23.56 8.74 -12.35
N GLY A 183 24.58 9.02 -11.55
CA GLY A 183 25.87 9.47 -12.04
C GLY A 183 26.98 8.93 -11.16
N SER A 184 28.09 8.53 -11.77
CA SER A 184 29.27 8.13 -11.01
C SER A 184 30.56 8.54 -11.70
N VAL A 185 31.55 8.85 -10.87
CA VAL A 185 32.93 9.11 -11.28
C VAL A 185 33.83 8.06 -10.67
N HIS A 186 34.80 7.62 -11.47
CA HIS A 186 35.67 6.50 -11.19
C HIS A 186 37.11 6.94 -11.44
N TYR A 187 37.99 6.69 -10.48
CA TYR A 187 39.41 7.02 -10.57
C TYR A 187 40.29 5.84 -10.17
N LYS A 188 41.15 5.41 -11.10
CA LYS A 188 42.11 4.33 -10.87
C LYS A 188 43.36 4.87 -10.14
N LEU A 189 43.40 4.71 -8.81
CA LEU A 189 44.56 5.05 -7.96
C LEU A 189 45.80 4.25 -8.43
N THR A 190 45.63 2.95 -8.62
CA THR A 190 46.61 2.05 -9.27
C THR A 190 45.94 1.31 -10.42
N LYS A 191 46.56 0.27 -11.00
CA LYS A 191 45.90 -0.53 -12.05
C LYS A 191 44.70 -1.34 -11.52
N ASP A 192 44.74 -1.71 -10.24
CA ASP A 192 43.73 -2.58 -9.62
C ASP A 192 42.90 -1.87 -8.53
N ILE A 193 43.33 -0.69 -8.06
CA ILE A 193 42.64 0.04 -6.99
C ILE A 193 41.85 1.19 -7.61
N GLU A 194 40.55 1.21 -7.35
CA GLU A 194 39.58 2.15 -7.86
C GLU A 194 38.94 2.94 -6.71
N ALA A 195 38.86 4.26 -6.86
CA ALA A 195 38.05 5.14 -6.05
C ALA A 195 36.79 5.54 -6.84
N ILE A 196 35.64 5.47 -6.21
CA ILE A 196 34.33 5.69 -6.82
C ILE A 196 33.55 6.69 -5.97
N TYR A 197 32.95 7.66 -6.64
CA TYR A 197 31.86 8.45 -6.08
C TYR A 197 30.63 8.26 -6.98
N ALA A 198 29.49 7.93 -6.39
CA ALA A 198 28.24 7.72 -7.10
C ALA A 198 27.09 8.46 -6.39
N SER A 199 26.20 9.03 -7.19
CA SER A 199 24.99 9.71 -6.74
C SER A 199 23.81 9.21 -7.55
N ASN A 200 22.76 8.78 -6.86
CA ASN A 200 21.52 8.29 -7.44
C ASN A 200 20.35 9.11 -6.89
N PHE A 201 19.41 9.46 -7.76
CA PHE A 201 18.16 10.10 -7.43
C PHE A 201 17.01 9.35 -8.10
N SER A 202 15.99 9.01 -7.33
CA SER A 202 14.79 8.35 -7.84
C SER A 202 13.56 9.08 -7.34
N THR A 203 12.55 9.26 -8.19
CA THR A 203 11.27 9.83 -7.78
C THR A 203 10.11 9.22 -8.57
N GLY A 204 8.95 9.12 -7.93
CA GLY A 204 7.78 8.61 -8.62
C GLY A 204 6.51 8.56 -7.80
N THR A 205 5.45 8.16 -8.51
CA THR A 205 4.09 7.96 -8.03
C THR A 205 3.63 6.59 -8.50
N THR A 206 3.08 5.78 -7.60
CA THR A 206 2.57 4.43 -7.89
C THR A 206 1.70 3.95 -6.72
N VAL A 207 0.98 2.86 -6.91
CA VAL A 207 0.30 2.16 -5.82
C VAL A 207 1.22 1.07 -5.27
N TYR A 208 1.30 0.93 -3.96
CA TYR A 208 2.05 -0.11 -3.29
C TYR A 208 1.15 -0.94 -2.38
N GLN A 209 1.31 -2.27 -2.47
CA GLN A 209 0.66 -3.24 -1.60
C GLN A 209 1.66 -3.73 -0.55
N GLY A 210 1.40 -3.41 0.71
CA GLY A 210 2.02 -4.08 1.86
C GLY A 210 0.94 -4.78 2.70
N ASP A 211 1.06 -4.68 4.02
CA ASP A 211 -0.02 -5.01 4.96
C ASP A 211 -1.25 -4.13 4.70
N ASN A 212 -1.03 -2.91 4.20
CA ASN A 212 -2.08 -1.99 3.79
C ASN A 212 -1.88 -1.45 2.37
N ARG A 213 -2.86 -0.70 1.86
CA ARG A 213 -2.84 -0.08 0.53
C ARG A 213 -2.29 1.35 0.57
N PHE A 214 -1.12 1.57 -0.01
CA PHE A 214 -0.46 2.87 -0.04
C PHE A 214 -0.49 3.50 -1.42
N SER A 215 -0.90 4.77 -1.49
CA SER A 215 -0.74 5.58 -2.69
C SER A 215 0.55 6.38 -2.57
N LEU A 216 1.64 5.87 -3.14
CA LEU A 216 2.92 6.57 -3.17
C LEU A 216 2.82 7.74 -4.13
N LYS A 217 3.14 8.94 -3.66
CA LYS A 217 2.97 10.14 -4.47
C LYS A 217 4.14 11.10 -4.32
N ASP A 218 4.84 11.34 -5.42
CA ASP A 218 6.01 12.21 -5.49
C ASP A 218 7.09 11.83 -4.48
N VAL A 219 7.24 10.53 -4.21
CA VAL A 219 8.30 9.98 -3.33
C VAL A 219 9.64 10.34 -3.92
N LYS A 220 10.63 10.63 -3.08
CA LYS A 220 12.00 10.93 -3.49
C LYS A 220 12.99 10.11 -2.68
N LEU A 221 13.98 9.55 -3.37
CA LEU A 221 15.11 8.88 -2.78
C LEU A 221 16.40 9.47 -3.34
N TYR A 222 17.32 9.85 -2.46
CA TYR A 222 18.64 10.33 -2.81
C TYR A 222 19.67 9.43 -2.15
N GLN A 223 20.60 8.88 -2.93
CA GLN A 223 21.67 8.03 -2.43
C GLN A 223 23.03 8.55 -2.89
N ASN A 224 23.95 8.73 -1.95
CA ASN A 224 25.32 9.09 -2.23
C ASN A 224 26.25 8.02 -1.68
N ARG A 225 27.20 7.58 -2.47
CA ARG A 225 28.19 6.56 -2.09
C ARG A 225 29.59 7.02 -2.44
N ILE A 226 30.51 6.83 -1.51
CA ILE A 226 31.95 6.89 -1.73
C ILE A 226 32.52 5.49 -1.44
N GLU A 227 33.39 5.01 -2.32
CA GLU A 227 34.01 3.70 -2.19
C GLU A 227 35.45 3.71 -2.69
N VAL A 228 36.33 3.02 -1.98
CA VAL A 228 37.66 2.64 -2.50
C VAL A 228 37.75 1.13 -2.45
N ARG A 229 38.06 0.51 -3.59
CA ARG A 229 38.11 -0.95 -3.70
C ARG A 229 39.27 -1.46 -4.53
N LYS A 230 39.64 -2.70 -4.27
CA LYS A 230 40.38 -3.58 -5.18
C LYS A 230 39.54 -4.83 -5.39
N GLU A 231 39.11 -5.07 -6.63
CA GLU A 231 38.25 -6.22 -6.97
C GLU A 231 38.79 -7.53 -6.37
N ASN A 232 37.89 -8.32 -5.81
CA ASN A 232 38.15 -9.59 -5.12
C ASN A 232 39.15 -9.54 -3.95
N LYS A 233 39.56 -8.35 -3.47
CA LYS A 233 40.51 -8.20 -2.35
C LYS A 233 40.00 -7.36 -1.20
N PHE A 234 39.63 -6.10 -1.42
CA PHE A 234 39.10 -5.29 -0.34
C PHE A 234 38.19 -4.18 -0.84
N PHE A 235 37.35 -3.66 0.05
CA PHE A 235 36.68 -2.38 -0.15
C PHE A 235 36.53 -1.64 1.18
N VAL A 236 36.44 -0.31 1.08
CA VAL A 236 35.92 0.58 2.13
C VAL A 236 34.84 1.42 1.47
N ARG A 237 33.62 1.35 1.98
CA ARG A 237 32.43 2.01 1.43
C ARG A 237 31.72 2.79 2.53
N ALA A 238 31.37 4.03 2.22
CA ALA A 238 30.43 4.82 3.00
C ALA A 238 29.29 5.27 2.07
N TYR A 239 28.06 5.22 2.56
CA TYR A 239 26.92 5.78 1.82
C TYR A 239 25.88 6.39 2.75
N VAL A 240 25.08 7.28 2.15
CA VAL A 240 23.93 7.92 2.78
C VAL A 240 22.74 7.76 1.85
N THR A 241 21.61 7.35 2.42
CA THR A 241 20.31 7.31 1.75
C THR A 241 19.38 8.28 2.46
N ASN A 242 18.87 9.27 1.74
CA ASN A 242 17.82 10.17 2.20
C ASN A 242 16.52 9.86 1.49
N GLU A 243 15.42 9.91 2.22
CA GLU A 243 14.08 9.66 1.71
C GLU A 243 13.13 10.79 2.11
N ASP A 244 12.20 11.08 1.21
CA ASP A 244 11.02 11.91 1.44
C ASP A 244 9.82 11.18 0.83
N ALA A 245 8.87 10.77 1.67
CA ALA A 245 7.66 10.08 1.20
C ALA A 245 6.70 11.02 0.43
N GLY A 246 7.00 12.32 0.32
CA GLY A 246 6.26 13.26 -0.50
C GLY A 246 4.82 13.45 -0.04
N ASN A 247 3.88 13.25 -0.95
CA ASN A 247 2.44 13.34 -0.69
C ASN A 247 1.79 11.96 -0.51
N THR A 248 2.59 10.96 -0.12
CA THR A 248 2.12 9.59 0.10
C THR A 248 1.09 9.52 1.21
N TYR A 249 0.07 8.68 1.03
CA TYR A 249 -0.97 8.43 2.02
C TYR A 249 -1.42 6.97 1.98
N ASP A 250 -2.00 6.54 3.08
CA ASP A 250 -2.63 5.23 3.22
C ASP A 250 -4.09 5.32 2.75
N ALA A 251 -4.44 4.63 1.66
CA ALA A 251 -5.75 4.71 1.03
C ALA A 251 -6.84 4.08 1.91
N TYR A 252 -6.51 2.99 2.60
CA TYR A 252 -7.42 2.34 3.54
C TYR A 252 -7.73 3.24 4.73
N ASN A 253 -6.70 3.80 5.38
CA ASN A 253 -6.88 4.69 6.51
C ASN A 253 -7.63 5.97 6.09
N THR A 254 -7.42 6.41 4.84
CA THR A 254 -8.18 7.52 4.27
C THR A 254 -9.68 7.24 4.27
N ALA A 255 -10.10 6.03 3.91
CA ALA A 255 -11.51 5.64 3.92
C ALA A 255 -12.12 5.74 5.32
N ILE A 256 -11.44 5.20 6.33
CA ILE A 256 -11.87 5.21 7.74
C ILE A 256 -11.97 6.64 8.27
N VAL A 257 -10.93 7.46 8.05
CA VAL A 257 -10.91 8.85 8.49
C VAL A 257 -12.04 9.65 7.80
N MET A 258 -12.28 9.43 6.51
CA MET A 258 -13.37 10.10 5.80
C MET A 258 -14.75 9.68 6.31
N GLN A 259 -14.96 8.39 6.58
CA GLN A 259 -16.20 7.91 7.20
C GLN A 259 -16.43 8.57 8.56
N ASN A 260 -15.42 8.56 9.43
CA ASN A 260 -15.52 9.13 10.78
C ASN A 260 -15.65 10.66 10.80
N LYS A 261 -15.08 11.36 9.81
CA LYS A 261 -15.35 12.80 9.59
C LYS A 261 -16.78 13.08 9.16
N ALA A 262 -17.39 12.19 8.37
CA ALA A 262 -18.79 12.34 8.01
C ALA A 262 -19.69 12.04 9.22
N LYS A 263 -19.49 10.92 9.89
CA LYS A 263 -20.29 10.49 11.04
C LYS A 263 -19.50 9.43 11.79
N THR A 264 -19.47 9.45 13.12
CA THR A 264 -18.81 8.38 13.89
C THR A 264 -19.50 7.03 13.66
N ASP A 265 -18.76 5.93 13.77
CA ASP A 265 -19.34 4.59 13.61
C ASP A 265 -20.47 4.31 14.62
N GLU A 266 -20.38 4.84 15.84
CA GLU A 266 -21.45 4.75 16.85
C GLU A 266 -22.73 5.44 16.37
N ALA A 267 -22.63 6.67 15.88
CA ALA A 267 -23.78 7.43 15.40
C ALA A 267 -24.38 6.78 14.14
N TRP A 268 -23.53 6.31 13.22
CA TRP A 268 -23.97 5.61 12.02
C TRP A 268 -24.70 4.30 12.35
N GLY A 269 -24.13 3.48 13.24
CA GLY A 269 -24.75 2.22 13.68
C GLY A 269 -26.07 2.42 14.42
N LYS A 270 -26.16 3.47 15.25
CA LYS A 270 -27.43 3.85 15.91
C LYS A 270 -28.50 4.25 14.89
N ASP A 271 -28.16 5.09 13.92
CA ASP A 271 -29.09 5.50 12.87
C ASP A 271 -29.52 4.34 11.98
N TYR A 272 -28.59 3.43 11.67
CA TYR A 272 -28.84 2.20 10.93
C TYR A 272 -29.84 1.32 11.68
N ASN A 273 -29.57 0.99 12.95
CA ASN A 273 -30.47 0.17 13.75
C ASN A 273 -31.83 0.83 13.93
N ASN A 274 -31.87 2.15 14.16
CA ASN A 274 -33.13 2.89 14.23
C ASN A 274 -33.89 2.84 12.91
N GLY A 275 -33.20 2.94 11.78
CA GLY A 275 -33.78 2.80 10.45
C GLY A 275 -34.35 1.41 10.23
N LEU A 276 -33.59 0.38 10.58
CA LEU A 276 -34.03 -1.00 10.46
C LEU A 276 -35.23 -1.26 11.38
N SER A 277 -35.17 -0.89 12.65
CA SER A 277 -36.29 -1.05 13.59
C SER A 277 -37.54 -0.27 13.15
N SER A 278 -37.39 0.95 12.62
CA SER A 278 -38.57 1.73 12.20
C SER A 278 -39.28 1.13 10.98
N ASN A 279 -38.55 0.40 10.13
CA ASN A 279 -39.08 -0.09 8.85
C ASN A 279 -39.35 -1.60 8.83
N LEU A 280 -38.50 -2.42 9.45
CA LEU A 280 -38.61 -3.88 9.46
C LEU A 280 -39.51 -4.39 10.59
N ASP A 281 -39.44 -3.80 11.79
CA ASP A 281 -40.17 -4.30 12.95
C ASP A 281 -41.69 -4.33 12.79
N PRO A 282 -42.35 -3.32 12.21
CA PRO A 282 -43.80 -3.37 11.99
C PRO A 282 -44.21 -4.57 11.14
N TYR A 283 -43.38 -4.98 10.17
CA TYR A 283 -43.63 -6.15 9.35
C TYR A 283 -43.37 -7.45 10.13
N LEU A 284 -42.29 -7.50 10.92
CA LEU A 284 -41.98 -8.67 11.74
C LEU A 284 -43.01 -8.92 12.85
N GLN A 285 -43.61 -7.88 13.43
CA GLN A 285 -44.66 -8.01 14.46
C GLN A 285 -45.85 -8.86 13.98
N GLY A 286 -46.19 -8.83 12.68
CA GLY A 286 -47.24 -9.69 12.12
C GLY A 286 -46.88 -11.19 12.09
N TRP A 287 -45.59 -11.53 12.18
CA TRP A 287 -45.06 -12.90 12.13
C TRP A 287 -44.70 -13.43 13.52
N LEU A 288 -44.31 -12.53 14.43
CA LEU A 288 -43.91 -12.85 15.79
C LEU A 288 -45.13 -13.13 16.69
N PRO A 289 -45.01 -14.06 17.66
CA PRO A 289 -45.99 -14.21 18.73
C PRO A 289 -46.29 -12.88 19.46
N ARG A 290 -47.55 -12.66 19.87
CA ARG A 290 -48.01 -11.40 20.50
C ARG A 290 -47.24 -10.97 21.76
N ASN A 291 -46.52 -11.89 22.39
CA ASN A 291 -45.70 -11.66 23.58
C ASN A 291 -44.23 -11.34 23.27
N LEU A 292 -43.83 -11.22 22.00
CA LEU A 292 -42.46 -10.91 21.59
C LEU A 292 -42.39 -9.54 20.91
N ASN A 293 -41.51 -8.68 21.43
CA ASN A 293 -41.11 -7.45 20.77
C ASN A 293 -39.88 -7.73 19.89
N SER A 294 -39.92 -7.22 18.65
CA SER A 294 -38.85 -7.28 17.64
C SER A 294 -37.50 -6.66 18.07
N GLY A 295 -37.50 -5.85 19.13
CA GLY A 295 -36.32 -5.13 19.64
C GLY A 295 -35.67 -5.70 20.90
N LEU A 296 -36.13 -6.85 21.42
CA LEU A 296 -35.51 -7.48 22.61
C LEU A 296 -34.54 -8.58 22.21
N MET A 297 -33.41 -8.68 22.92
CA MET A 297 -32.49 -9.81 22.80
C MET A 297 -33.25 -11.11 23.05
N LEU A 298 -33.33 -11.97 22.03
CA LEU A 298 -34.14 -13.19 22.06
C LEU A 298 -33.49 -14.34 22.87
N SER A 299 -32.41 -14.07 23.60
CA SER A 299 -31.78 -15.05 24.49
C SER A 299 -32.47 -15.02 25.86
N GLY A 300 -33.06 -16.14 26.26
CA GLY A 300 -33.54 -16.34 27.62
C GLY A 300 -35.03 -16.13 27.86
N ILE A 301 -35.87 -16.05 26.81
CA ILE A 301 -37.34 -16.06 26.98
C ILE A 301 -37.83 -17.51 27.07
N PRO A 302 -38.26 -18.00 28.24
CA PRO A 302 -38.76 -19.37 28.39
C PRO A 302 -40.07 -19.53 27.59
N GLY A 303 -40.14 -20.56 26.73
CA GLY A 303 -41.36 -20.91 25.98
C GLY A 303 -41.42 -20.43 24.52
N VAL A 304 -40.42 -19.70 24.02
CA VAL A 304 -40.30 -19.43 22.58
C VAL A 304 -39.64 -20.64 21.91
N ASN A 305 -40.39 -21.38 21.09
CA ASN A 305 -39.82 -22.46 20.30
C ASN A 305 -38.82 -21.87 19.28
N ASN A 306 -37.52 -22.06 19.54
CA ASN A 306 -36.44 -21.69 18.62
C ASN A 306 -36.67 -22.19 17.19
N GLN A 307 -37.39 -23.30 16.98
CA GLN A 307 -37.71 -23.81 15.64
C GLN A 307 -38.61 -22.87 14.85
N ARG A 308 -39.60 -22.21 15.48
CA ARG A 308 -40.47 -21.26 14.78
C ARG A 308 -39.69 -20.01 14.39
N LEU A 309 -38.82 -19.50 15.26
CA LEU A 309 -37.96 -18.36 14.94
C LEU A 309 -36.93 -18.71 13.86
N ASN A 310 -36.32 -19.90 13.93
CA ASN A 310 -35.42 -20.39 12.89
C ASN A 310 -36.14 -20.56 11.54
N TYR A 311 -37.39 -21.03 11.55
CA TYR A 311 -38.22 -21.09 10.34
C TYR A 311 -38.46 -19.69 9.78
N ILE A 312 -38.88 -18.73 10.62
CA ILE A 312 -39.12 -17.35 10.17
C ILE A 312 -37.82 -16.75 9.62
N GLU A 313 -36.71 -16.86 10.35
CA GLU A 313 -35.40 -16.36 9.89
C GLU A 313 -35.00 -16.99 8.55
N ASN A 314 -35.10 -18.31 8.41
CA ASN A 314 -34.80 -19.00 7.16
C ASN A 314 -35.74 -18.56 6.02
N TYR A 315 -37.03 -18.40 6.30
CA TYR A 315 -38.00 -17.94 5.31
C TYR A 315 -37.69 -16.51 4.85
N TRP A 316 -37.32 -15.61 5.77
CA TRP A 316 -36.93 -14.25 5.43
C TRP A 316 -35.63 -14.22 4.62
N ARG A 317 -34.64 -15.05 4.97
CA ARG A 317 -33.37 -15.12 4.23
C ARG A 317 -33.46 -15.77 2.85
N THR A 318 -34.36 -16.74 2.67
CA THR A 318 -34.43 -17.51 1.42
C THR A 318 -35.57 -17.05 0.51
N THR A 319 -36.72 -16.69 1.07
CA THR A 319 -37.94 -16.38 0.32
C THR A 319 -38.24 -14.88 0.30
N LEU A 320 -38.00 -14.16 1.39
CA LEU A 320 -38.19 -12.69 1.46
C LEU A 320 -36.86 -11.92 1.42
N ASN A 321 -35.85 -12.46 0.75
CA ASN A 321 -34.52 -11.88 0.74
C ASN A 321 -34.53 -10.45 0.15
N ASP A 322 -35.27 -10.24 -0.94
CA ASP A 322 -35.40 -8.92 -1.57
C ASP A 322 -35.99 -7.88 -0.60
N SER A 323 -36.96 -8.28 0.22
CA SER A 323 -37.52 -7.43 1.27
C SER A 323 -36.48 -7.10 2.34
N LEU A 324 -35.63 -8.06 2.74
CA LEU A 324 -34.51 -7.77 3.64
C LEU A 324 -33.56 -6.75 3.02
N PHE A 325 -33.12 -6.96 1.77
CA PHE A 325 -32.26 -6.00 1.06
C PHE A 325 -32.89 -4.62 0.97
N TYR A 326 -34.19 -4.53 0.73
CA TYR A 326 -34.94 -3.28 0.74
C TYR A 326 -34.91 -2.59 2.11
N PHE A 327 -35.26 -3.29 3.20
CA PHE A 327 -35.27 -2.70 4.54
C PHE A 327 -33.87 -2.29 5.03
N HIS A 328 -32.86 -3.11 4.75
CA HIS A 328 -31.47 -2.78 5.00
C HIS A 328 -31.01 -1.58 4.14
N GLY A 329 -31.48 -1.47 2.89
CA GLY A 329 -31.28 -0.30 2.04
C GLY A 329 -31.81 0.99 2.66
N LEU A 330 -33.05 0.97 3.17
CA LEU A 330 -33.64 2.11 3.89
C LEU A 330 -32.85 2.46 5.17
N ALA A 331 -32.40 1.45 5.91
CA ALA A 331 -31.56 1.64 7.09
C ALA A 331 -30.23 2.35 6.74
N ARG A 332 -29.54 1.92 5.67
CA ARG A 332 -28.34 2.59 5.16
C ARG A 332 -28.63 4.01 4.71
N GLN A 333 -29.72 4.23 3.99
CA GLN A 333 -30.07 5.57 3.51
C GLN A 333 -30.27 6.52 4.70
N LYS A 334 -30.92 6.07 5.77
CA LYS A 334 -31.05 6.86 7.01
C LYS A 334 -29.69 7.12 7.67
N ALA A 335 -28.86 6.08 7.81
CA ALA A 335 -27.57 6.18 8.45
C ALA A 335 -26.57 7.07 7.69
N SER A 336 -26.58 6.99 6.36
CA SER A 336 -25.66 7.69 5.46
C SER A 336 -26.20 9.00 4.89
N GLY A 337 -27.50 9.27 4.96
CA GLY A 337 -28.17 10.32 4.18
C GLY A 337 -28.69 11.55 4.96
N GLN A 338 -28.54 11.61 6.29
CA GLN A 338 -28.94 12.78 7.09
C GLN A 338 -27.89 13.09 8.18
N PRO A 339 -27.61 14.37 8.48
CA PRO A 339 -27.06 14.77 9.77
C PRO A 339 -27.93 14.16 10.88
N SER A 340 -27.35 13.44 11.84
CA SER A 340 -28.16 13.01 12.98
C SER A 340 -28.60 14.24 13.79
N SER A 341 -29.62 14.09 14.63
CA SER A 341 -30.06 15.14 15.56
C SER A 341 -29.00 15.51 16.62
N SER A 342 -27.90 14.77 16.69
CA SER A 342 -26.69 15.11 17.45
C SER A 342 -25.75 15.92 16.55
N GLY A 343 -25.51 17.20 16.91
CA GLY A 343 -24.71 18.12 16.11
C GLY A 343 -23.33 17.58 15.72
N GLY A 344 -22.86 17.96 14.53
CA GLY A 344 -21.53 17.59 14.01
C GLY A 344 -21.50 16.42 13.03
N ASN A 345 -22.64 15.79 12.71
CA ASN A 345 -22.72 14.71 11.72
C ASN A 345 -23.14 15.21 10.33
N HIS A 346 -22.62 14.58 9.30
CA HIS A 346 -22.82 14.86 7.89
C HIS A 346 -23.27 13.60 7.14
N ALA A 347 -23.85 13.80 5.96
CA ALA A 347 -24.06 12.69 5.03
C ALA A 347 -22.71 12.07 4.60
N ARG A 348 -22.73 10.80 4.21
CA ARG A 348 -21.57 10.13 3.61
C ARG A 348 -21.08 10.97 2.42
N PHE A 349 -19.78 11.21 2.35
CA PHE A 349 -19.19 11.85 1.18
C PHE A 349 -19.30 10.89 -0.02
N VAL A 350 -19.93 11.29 -1.12
CA VAL A 350 -20.20 10.38 -2.25
C VAL A 350 -19.13 10.60 -3.33
N PRO A 351 -18.41 9.56 -3.80
CA PRO A 351 -17.46 9.70 -4.90
C PRO A 351 -18.06 10.43 -6.11
N GLY A 352 -17.33 11.39 -6.66
CA GLY A 352 -17.79 12.24 -7.75
C GLY A 352 -18.54 13.52 -7.31
N THR A 353 -18.68 13.78 -6.01
CA THR A 353 -19.20 15.06 -5.49
C THR A 353 -18.11 15.96 -4.94
N TYR A 354 -18.40 17.27 -4.88
CA TYR A 354 -17.48 18.27 -4.33
C TYR A 354 -17.12 18.01 -2.86
N GLU A 355 -18.08 17.51 -2.07
CA GLU A 355 -17.88 17.19 -0.65
C GLU A 355 -16.89 16.02 -0.49
N PHE A 356 -16.98 15.01 -1.35
CA PHE A 356 -16.01 13.91 -1.38
C PHE A 356 -14.62 14.40 -1.77
N ASP A 357 -14.50 15.15 -2.86
CA ASP A 357 -13.21 15.66 -3.30
C ASP A 357 -12.57 16.52 -2.21
N THR A 358 -13.36 17.39 -1.56
CA THR A 358 -12.90 18.24 -0.47
C THR A 358 -12.47 17.42 0.75
N ALA A 359 -13.28 16.45 1.19
CA ALA A 359 -12.96 15.61 2.34
C ALA A 359 -11.74 14.72 2.07
N PHE A 360 -11.64 14.17 0.86
CA PHE A 360 -10.52 13.33 0.42
C PHE A 360 -9.22 14.13 0.35
N GLN A 361 -9.23 15.31 -0.28
CA GLN A 361 -8.05 16.18 -0.37
C GLN A 361 -7.58 16.65 1.02
N ASN A 362 -8.50 17.06 1.90
CA ASN A 362 -8.14 17.43 3.27
C ASN A 362 -7.54 16.25 4.06
N THR A 363 -8.09 15.05 3.88
CA THR A 363 -7.62 13.86 4.60
C THR A 363 -6.23 13.42 4.14
N LYS A 364 -5.99 13.34 2.83
CA LYS A 364 -4.68 12.91 2.28
C LYS A 364 -3.59 13.99 2.31
N SER A 365 -3.93 15.24 2.60
CA SER A 365 -2.94 16.32 2.79
C SER A 365 -2.54 16.53 4.24
N THR A 366 -3.39 16.09 5.19
CA THR A 366 -3.15 16.17 6.63
C THR A 366 -2.37 14.94 7.11
N TYR A 367 -1.36 15.14 7.96
CA TYR A 367 -0.57 14.02 8.50
C TYR A 367 -1.42 13.07 9.34
N ASN A 368 -1.06 11.79 9.34
CA ASN A 368 -1.71 10.75 10.15
C ASN A 368 -1.73 11.09 11.66
N THR A 369 -0.68 11.73 12.18
CA THR A 369 -0.59 12.21 13.56
C THR A 369 -1.52 13.40 13.87
N GLN A 370 -2.14 13.99 12.86
CA GLN A 370 -3.02 15.16 12.94
C GLN A 370 -4.45 14.84 12.49
N GLY A 371 -4.82 13.56 12.44
CA GLY A 371 -6.18 13.12 12.04
C GLY A 371 -6.42 13.10 10.53
N GLY A 372 -5.36 13.02 9.72
CA GLY A 372 -5.42 12.71 8.30
C GLY A 372 -4.88 11.31 7.99
N SER A 373 -4.43 11.12 6.75
CA SER A 373 -3.86 9.85 6.27
C SER A 373 -2.50 10.01 5.58
N ARG A 374 -1.98 11.24 5.47
CA ARG A 374 -0.68 11.50 4.87
C ARG A 374 0.42 10.94 5.75
N ILE A 375 1.37 10.24 5.13
CA ILE A 375 2.56 9.74 5.81
C ILE A 375 3.58 10.87 5.91
N TYR A 376 4.14 11.06 7.09
CA TYR A 376 5.28 11.94 7.31
C TYR A 376 6.56 11.09 7.34
N ASP A 377 7.46 11.33 6.39
CA ASP A 377 8.79 10.72 6.38
C ASP A 377 9.83 11.68 5.78
N MET A 378 10.93 11.83 6.50
CA MET A 378 12.14 12.57 6.11
C MET A 378 13.37 11.84 6.65
N SER A 379 13.43 10.54 6.41
CA SER A 379 14.44 9.67 7.01
C SER A 379 15.79 9.73 6.29
N ALA A 380 16.84 9.47 7.06
CA ALA A 380 18.20 9.34 6.54
C ALA A 380 18.89 8.12 7.16
N LEU A 381 19.50 7.30 6.32
CA LEU A 381 20.32 6.15 6.72
C LEU A 381 21.77 6.41 6.35
N TYR A 382 22.66 6.29 7.34
CA TYR A 382 24.11 6.39 7.16
C TYR A 382 24.73 5.02 7.41
N HIS A 383 25.64 4.59 6.53
CA HIS A 383 26.28 3.30 6.67
C HIS A 383 27.74 3.34 6.20
N ILE A 384 28.61 2.69 6.96
CA ILE A 384 30.03 2.51 6.64
C ILE A 384 30.36 1.03 6.79
N ALA A 385 31.02 0.46 5.79
CA ALA A 385 31.50 -0.91 5.81
C ALA A 385 32.89 -1.02 5.17
N ALA A 386 33.67 -1.95 5.69
CA ALA A 386 34.96 -2.32 5.13
C ALA A 386 35.10 -3.84 5.20
N VAL A 387 35.65 -4.43 4.14
CA VAL A 387 35.96 -5.85 4.07
C VAL A 387 37.34 -6.01 3.46
N ASN A 388 38.13 -6.91 4.02
CA ASN A 388 39.40 -7.36 3.48
C ASN A 388 39.36 -8.89 3.37
N CYS A 389 39.61 -9.41 2.18
CA CYS A 389 39.49 -10.82 1.84
C CYS A 389 40.84 -11.44 1.50
N GLU A 390 41.28 -12.39 2.32
CA GLU A 390 42.55 -13.12 2.11
C GLU A 390 42.40 -14.29 1.12
N ALA A 391 41.20 -14.89 0.97
CA ALA A 391 40.90 -15.92 -0.03
C ALA A 391 39.48 -15.75 -0.63
N TYR A 392 39.41 -15.70 -1.98
CA TYR A 392 38.22 -15.70 -2.86
C TYR A 392 36.93 -15.05 -2.32
N CYS A 393 36.76 -13.75 -2.61
CA CYS A 393 35.52 -13.00 -2.39
C CYS A 393 34.84 -12.63 -3.72
N GLN A 394 34.53 -13.63 -4.57
CA GLN A 394 33.84 -13.39 -5.85
C GLN A 394 32.43 -12.80 -5.71
N PHE A 395 31.81 -12.92 -4.53
CA PHE A 395 30.43 -12.48 -4.27
C PHE A 395 30.32 -11.14 -3.51
N PHE A 396 31.44 -10.54 -3.07
CA PHE A 396 31.42 -9.36 -2.22
C PHE A 396 31.59 -8.02 -2.96
N MET A 397 32.02 -8.01 -4.23
CA MET A 397 32.52 -6.82 -4.92
C MET A 397 31.86 -6.51 -6.26
#